data_AF-A0A3M1AAS0-F1
#
_entry.id   AF-A0A3M1AAS0-F1
#
_cell.length_a   1.000
_cell.length_b   1.000
_cell.length_c   1.000
_cell.angle_alpha   90.00
_cell.angle_beta   90.00
_cell.angle_gamma   90.00
#
_symmetry.space_group_name_H-M   'P 1'
#
loop_
_entity.id
_entity.type
_entity.pdbx_description
1 polymer ?
#
loop_
_entity_poly.entity_id
_entity_poly.type
_entity_poly.pdbx_seq_one_letter_code
_entity_poly.pdbx_strand_id
1 'polypeptide(L)' 'MGDAVRVRLTRTIHRGPQSIAAGCEIVLPDGEAEVLVADGFAMPMDEQRPEKPKRRKARREGRSSED' A
#
# COMPACT_ATOMS: atom_id res chain seq x y z
N MET A 1 0.72 -12.76 -18.29
CA MET A 1 1.95 -12.24 -17.66
C MET A 1 1.48 -11.66 -16.35
N GLY A 2 1.71 -12.34 -15.22
CA GLY A 2 1.21 -11.86 -13.93
C GLY A 2 2.01 -10.64 -13.52
N ASP A 3 1.34 -9.53 -13.21
CA ASP A 3 2.00 -8.32 -12.75
C ASP A 3 2.69 -8.60 -11.41
N ALA A 4 3.99 -8.31 -11.36
CA ALA A 4 4.79 -8.45 -10.16
C ALA A 4 4.92 -7.08 -9.49
N VAL A 5 4.60 -7.04 -8.20
CA VAL A 5 4.55 -5.83 -7.39
C VAL A 5 5.78 -5.76 -6.51
N ARG A 6 6.43 -4.60 -6.48
CA ARG A 6 7.52 -4.33 -5.55
C ARG A 6 6.94 -3.82 -4.23
N VAL A 7 7.24 -4.52 -3.15
CA VAL A 7 6.80 -4.15 -1.79
C VAL A 7 7.99 -4.07 -0.86
N ARG A 8 7.89 -3.21 0.15
CA ARG A 8 8.86 -3.11 1.24
C ARG A 8 8.30 -3.75 2.49
N LEU A 9 9.03 -4.70 3.05
CA LEU A 9 8.62 -5.38 4.27
C LEU A 9 8.66 -4.42 5.46
N THR A 10 7.60 -4.38 6.25
CA THR A 10 7.55 -3.65 7.52
C THR A 10 7.94 -4.54 8.69
N ARG A 11 7.90 -5.86 8.49
CA ARG A 11 8.20 -6.89 9.50
C ARG A 11 9.07 -7.98 8.90
N THR A 12 9.83 -8.66 9.76
CA THR A 12 10.59 -9.84 9.36
C THR A 12 9.61 -10.97 9.02
N ILE A 13 9.74 -11.56 7.83
CA ILE A 13 8.92 -12.68 7.39
C ILE A 13 9.78 -13.94 7.40
N HIS A 14 9.24 -15.02 7.97
CA HIS A 14 9.89 -16.33 7.98
C HIS A 14 9.25 -17.23 6.92
N ARG A 15 10.03 -17.65 5.92
CA ARG A 15 9.64 -18.63 4.90
C ARG A 15 10.51 -19.88 5.05
N GLY A 16 10.04 -20.84 5.82
CA GLY A 16 10.79 -22.04 6.15
C GLY A 16 12.10 -21.69 6.88
N PRO A 17 13.28 -22.16 6.41
CA PRO A 17 14.56 -21.83 7.04
C PRO A 17 15.04 -20.40 6.74
N GLN A 18 14.39 -19.69 5.81
CA GLN A 18 14.80 -18.35 5.40
C GLN A 18 14.00 -17.28 6.16
N SER A 19 14.68 -16.21 6.55
CA SER A 19 14.07 -15.04 7.17
C SER A 19 14.43 -13.81 6.34
N ILE A 20 13.41 -13.10 5.86
CA ILE A 20 13.59 -11.83 5.14
C ILE A 20 13.37 -10.72 6.16
N ALA A 21 14.41 -9.94 6.44
CA ALA A 21 14.35 -8.89 7.44
C ALA A 21 13.35 -7.78 7.07
N ALA A 22 12.80 -7.14 8.10
CA ALA A 22 12.07 -5.89 7.93
C ALA A 22 12.94 -4.85 7.21
N GLY A 23 12.32 -4.05 6.35
CA GLY A 23 12.98 -3.01 5.56
C GLY A 23 13.50 -3.49 4.21
N CYS A 24 13.57 -4.81 3.97
CA CYS A 24 13.92 -5.39 2.67
C CYS A 24 12.84 -5.10 1.62
N GLU A 25 13.28 -4.86 0.40
CA GLU A 25 12.42 -4.72 -0.77
C GLU A 25 12.40 -6.05 -1.52
N ILE A 26 11.19 -6.54 -1.80
CA ILE A 26 10.98 -7.80 -2.52
C ILE A 26 9.96 -7.60 -3.63
N VAL A 27 10.09 -8.42 -4.67
CA VAL A 27 9.14 -8.47 -5.78
C VAL A 27 8.29 -9.73 -5.60
N LEU A 28 6.98 -9.55 -5.52
CA LEU A 28 6.01 -10.63 -5.32
C LEU A 28 4.92 -10.55 -6.39
N PRO A 29 4.27 -11.68 -6.74
CA PRO A 29 3.07 -11.62 -7.57
C PRO A 29 1.99 -10.79 -6.87
N ASP A 30 1.20 -10.05 -7.64
CA ASP A 30 0.17 -9.12 -7.15
C ASP A 30 -0.71 -9.70 -6.03
N GLY A 31 -1.20 -10.93 -6.20
CA GLY A 31 -2.02 -11.59 -5.17
C GLY A 31 -1.29 -11.88 -3.85
N GLU A 32 0.01 -12.20 -3.88
CA GLU A 32 0.78 -12.38 -2.63
C GLU A 32 1.15 -11.03 -2.00
N ALA A 33 1.43 -10.02 -2.84
CA ALA A 33 1.72 -8.67 -2.37
C ALA A 33 0.50 -8.05 -1.69
N GLU A 34 -0.70 -8.22 -2.25
CA GLU A 34 -1.95 -7.72 -1.69
C GLU A 34 -2.20 -8.32 -0.29
N VAL A 35 -2.01 -9.63 -0.12
CA VAL A 35 -2.17 -10.30 1.18
C VAL A 35 -1.18 -9.72 2.20
N LEU A 36 0.10 -9.60 1.86
CA LEU A 36 1.09 -9.05 2.79
C LEU A 36 0.83 -7.58 3.15
N VAL A 37 0.29 -6.80 2.22
CA VAL A 37 -0.08 -5.40 2.46
C VAL A 37 -1.35 -5.31 3.31
N ALA A 38 -2.36 -6.13 3.03
CA ALA A 38 -3.61 -6.20 3.80
C ALA A 38 -3.37 -6.62 5.25
N ASP A 39 -2.47 -7.59 5.46
CA ASP A 39 -2.06 -8.06 6.78
C ASP A 39 -1.05 -7.13 7.47
N GLY A 40 -0.59 -6.08 6.78
CA GLY A 40 0.33 -5.08 7.33
C GLY A 40 1.79 -5.54 7.48
N PHE A 41 2.19 -6.63 6.83
CA PHE A 41 3.56 -7.13 6.76
C PHE A 41 4.43 -6.43 5.72
N ALA A 42 3.80 -5.77 4.75
CA ALA A 42 4.49 -5.04 3.70
C ALA A 42 3.77 -3.73 3.34
N MET A 43 4.49 -2.83 2.69
CA MET A 43 3.97 -1.61 2.10
C MET A 43 4.27 -1.59 0.60
N PRO A 44 3.31 -1.21 -0.26
CA PRO A 44 3.58 -1.03 -1.68
C PRO A 44 4.58 0.11 -1.86
N MET A 45 5.61 -0.09 -2.69
CA MET A 45 6.52 1.00 -3.05
C MET A 45 5.85 1.90 -4.10
N ASP A 46 5.87 3.22 -3.89
CA ASP A 46 5.05 4.24 -4.57
C ASP A 46 5.17 4.31 -6.11
N GLU A 47 6.07 3.56 -6.77
CA GLU A 47 6.10 3.47 -8.24
C GLU A 47 4.90 2.72 -8.85
N GLN A 48 4.10 2.02 -8.03
CA GLN A 48 2.86 1.34 -8.47
C GLN A 48 1.60 1.89 -7.79
N ARG A 49 1.64 3.10 -7.25
CA ARG A 49 0.44 3.71 -6.68
C ARG A 49 -0.41 4.28 -7.83
N PRO A 50 -1.54 3.66 -8.25
CA PRO A 50 -2.58 4.48 -8.85
C PRO A 50 -2.88 5.51 -7.78
N GLU A 51 -2.66 6.79 -8.10
CA GLU A 51 -2.89 7.91 -7.21
C GLU A 51 -4.28 7.67 -6.59
N LYS A 52 -4.34 7.18 -5.33
CA LYS A 52 -5.62 6.98 -4.63
C LYS A 52 -6.33 8.30 -4.83
N PRO A 53 -7.52 8.35 -5.46
CA PRO A 53 -8.10 9.61 -5.85
C PRO A 53 -8.14 10.43 -4.58
N LYS A 54 -7.35 11.51 -4.55
CA LYS A 54 -7.47 12.54 -3.53
C LYS A 54 -8.97 12.80 -3.54
N ARG A 55 -9.67 12.45 -2.45
CA ARG A 55 -11.03 12.93 -2.19
C ARG A 55 -10.89 14.45 -2.14
N ARG A 56 -10.87 15.06 -3.33
CA ARG A 56 -10.91 16.47 -3.57
C ARG A 56 -12.24 16.89 -2.99
N LYS A 57 -12.15 17.50 -1.82
CA LYS A 57 -13.05 18.50 -1.27
C LYS A 57 -14.42 18.52 -1.96
N ALA A 58 -15.42 17.91 -1.31
CA ALA A 58 -16.79 18.37 -1.50
C ALA A 58 -16.87 19.77 -0.88
N ARG A 59 -16.55 20.76 -1.71
CA ARG A 59 -16.80 22.17 -1.46
C ARG A 59 -18.30 22.38 -1.74
N ARG A 60 -19.08 22.65 -0.70
CA ARG A 60 -20.37 23.33 -0.77
C ARG A 60 -20.42 24.17 0.50
N GLU A 61 -19.83 25.36 0.47
CA GLU A 61 -20.50 26.59 0.05
C GLU A 61 -21.88 26.71 0.70
N GLY A 62 -21.93 27.54 1.73
CA GLY A 62 -23.11 27.98 2.44
C GLY A 62 -22.70 29.24 3.21
N ARG A 63 -22.56 30.34 2.48
CA ARG A 63 -22.60 31.69 3.05
C ARG A 63 -24.02 31.95 3.54
N SER A 64 -24.09 32.82 4.56
CA SER A 64 -25.24 33.66 4.92
C SER A 64 -26.42 32.96 5.60
N SER A 65 -26.62 33.33 6.86
CA SER A 65 -27.72 34.24 7.20
C SER A 65 -27.51 34.85 8.58
N GLU A 66 -27.55 36.18 8.62
CA GLU A 66 -27.89 37.02 9.77
C GLU A 66 -29.16 36.49 10.47
N ASP A 67 -29.15 36.43 11.81
CA ASP A 67 -29.90 37.31 12.73
C ASP A 67 -29.45 37.05 14.18
#